data_AF-A0A543ILP8-F1
#
_entry.id   AF-A0A543ILP8-F1
#
_cell.length_a   1.000
_cell.length_b   1.000
_cell.length_c   1.000
_cell.angle_alpha   90.00
_cell.angle_beta   90.00
_cell.angle_gamma   90.00
#
_symmetry.space_group_name_H-M   'P 1'
#
loop_
_entity.id
_entity.type
_entity.pdbx_description
1 polymer ?
#
loop_
_entity_poly.entity_id
_entity_poly.type
_entity_poly.pdbx_seq_one_letter_code
_entity_poly.pdbx_strand_id
1 'polypeptide(L)'
;MAKTAVVYLIDKVAMKTTDAAKFRRWAAELRPETERLKTEGHREFIRRRVHDWVLYLSIKSVHVPTATELADTTDWMQRLLAEESTSLPVLTLLAESARTRKTRNLATSRRDRRDPH
;
A
#
# COMPACT_ATOMS: atom_id res chain seq x y z
N MET A 1 -12.41 15.16 11.52
CA MET A 1 -13.54 14.22 11.31
C MET A 1 -13.65 13.74 9.85
N ALA A 2 -13.76 14.62 8.83
CA ALA A 2 -13.94 14.18 7.43
C ALA A 2 -12.79 13.32 6.85
N LYS A 3 -11.51 13.70 7.06
CA LYS A 3 -10.36 12.91 6.55
C LYS A 3 -10.37 11.47 7.03
N THR A 4 -10.56 11.23 8.33
CA THR A 4 -10.52 9.90 8.93
C THR A 4 -11.61 8.99 8.38
N ALA A 5 -12.83 9.52 8.19
CA ALA A 5 -13.93 8.77 7.60
C ALA A 5 -13.64 8.36 6.16
N VAL A 6 -13.05 9.27 5.36
CA VAL A 6 -12.64 8.98 3.98
C VAL A 6 -11.53 7.91 3.95
N VAL A 7 -10.51 8.03 4.79
CA VAL A 7 -9.42 7.04 4.87
C VAL A 7 -9.96 5.68 5.28
N TYR A 8 -10.86 5.62 6.26
CA TYR A 8 -11.52 4.38 6.67
C TYR A 8 -12.31 3.74 5.53
N LEU A 9 -13.04 4.54 4.74
CA LEU A 9 -13.77 4.05 3.57
C LEU A 9 -12.82 3.49 2.51
N ILE A 10 -11.72 4.19 2.21
CA ILE A 10 -10.68 3.75 1.28
C ILE A 10 -10.09 2.42 1.72
N ASP A 11 -9.68 2.31 2.98
CA ASP A 11 -9.10 1.08 3.53
C ASP A 11 -10.09 -0.08 3.45
N LYS A 12 -11.35 0.15 3.82
CA LYS A 12 -12.41 -0.86 3.79
C LYS A 12 -12.70 -1.36 2.38
N VAL A 13 -12.73 -0.48 1.39
CA VAL A 13 -12.99 -0.86 -0.01
C VAL A 13 -11.77 -1.57 -0.61
N ALA A 14 -10.56 -1.08 -0.34
CA ALA A 14 -9.33 -1.71 -0.80
C ALA A 14 -9.21 -3.16 -0.28
N MET A 15 -9.46 -3.38 1.02
CA MET A 15 -9.42 -4.71 1.62
C MET A 15 -10.42 -5.71 1.04
N LYS A 16 -11.53 -5.22 0.46
CA LYS A 16 -12.56 -6.06 -0.16
C LYS A 16 -12.39 -6.23 -1.67
N THR A 17 -11.40 -5.57 -2.25
CA THR A 17 -11.16 -5.58 -3.68
C THR A 17 -9.96 -6.46 -3.98
N THR A 18 -10.01 -7.19 -5.09
CA THR A 18 -8.90 -8.03 -5.58
C THR A 18 -8.26 -7.47 -6.84
N ASP A 19 -8.88 -6.47 -7.47
CA ASP A 19 -8.46 -5.86 -8.73
C ASP A 19 -8.09 -4.38 -8.53
N ALA A 20 -6.81 -4.05 -8.80
CA ALA A 20 -6.27 -2.70 -8.73
C ALA A 20 -6.98 -1.73 -9.68
N ALA A 21 -7.37 -2.17 -10.88
CA ALA A 21 -8.05 -1.32 -11.87
C ALA A 21 -9.49 -1.00 -11.43
N LYS A 22 -10.20 -1.96 -10.84
CA LYS A 22 -11.51 -1.72 -10.22
C LYS A 22 -11.42 -0.73 -9.07
N PHE A 23 -10.43 -0.91 -8.18
CA PHE A 23 -10.20 0.00 -7.07
C PHE A 23 -9.86 1.42 -7.55
N ARG A 24 -8.99 1.55 -8.57
CA ARG A 24 -8.61 2.85 -9.14
C ARG A 24 -9.81 3.60 -9.71
N ARG A 25 -10.73 2.90 -10.40
CA ARG A 25 -11.97 3.49 -10.93
C ARG A 25 -12.85 4.01 -9.79
N TRP A 26 -13.08 3.19 -8.77
CA TRP A 26 -13.84 3.59 -7.59
C TRP A 26 -13.22 4.81 -6.88
N ALA A 27 -11.89 4.84 -6.73
CA ALA A 27 -11.20 5.97 -6.11
C ALA A 27 -11.31 7.26 -6.94
N ALA A 28 -11.40 7.15 -8.28
CA ALA A 28 -11.61 8.30 -9.15
C ALA A 28 -13.01 8.91 -8.97
N GLU A 29 -14.03 8.09 -8.71
CA GLU A 29 -15.40 8.55 -8.39
C GLU A 29 -15.44 9.28 -7.04
N LEU A 30 -14.57 8.93 -6.10
CA LEU A 30 -14.46 9.60 -4.80
C LEU A 30 -13.72 10.94 -4.89
N ARG A 31 -12.96 11.19 -5.97
CA ARG A 31 -12.11 12.37 -6.12
C ARG A 31 -12.86 13.71 -5.92
N PRO A 32 -14.02 13.96 -6.54
CA PRO A 32 -14.75 15.23 -6.37
C PRO A 32 -15.08 15.52 -4.91
N GLU A 33 -15.41 14.50 -4.11
CA GLU A 33 -15.71 14.66 -2.69
C GLU A 33 -14.45 14.97 -1.87
N THR A 34 -13.31 14.39 -2.24
CA THR A 34 -12.04 14.66 -1.56
C THR A 34 -11.50 16.06 -1.85
N GLU A 35 -11.74 16.61 -3.05
CA GLU A 35 -11.34 17.97 -3.40
C GLU A 35 -12.08 19.03 -2.58
N ARG A 36 -13.27 18.71 -2.04
CA ARG A 36 -14.03 19.60 -1.14
C ARG A 36 -13.40 19.74 0.25
N LEU A 37 -12.42 18.91 0.60
CA LEU A 37 -11.72 19.02 1.89
C LEU A 37 -10.93 20.32 1.91
N LYS A 38 -11.10 21.15 2.94
CA LYS A 38 -10.50 22.49 3.02
C LYS A 38 -8.97 22.51 3.07
N THR A 39 -8.35 21.45 3.60
CA THR A 39 -6.91 21.40 3.88
C THR A 39 -6.19 20.60 2.79
N GLU A 40 -5.21 21.20 2.11
CA GLU A 40 -4.40 20.51 1.09
C GLU A 40 -3.73 19.26 1.65
N GLY A 41 -3.13 19.33 2.85
CA GLY A 41 -2.51 18.16 3.48
C GLY A 41 -3.48 16.99 3.74
N HIS A 42 -4.80 17.22 3.79
CA HIS A 42 -5.78 16.13 3.82
C HIS A 42 -5.97 15.51 2.44
N ARG A 43 -6.04 16.33 1.39
CA ARG A 43 -6.15 15.88 -0.01
C ARG A 43 -4.91 15.06 -0.41
N GLU A 44 -3.72 15.58 -0.15
CA GLU A 44 -2.46 14.88 -0.43
C GLU A 44 -2.36 13.54 0.31
N PHE A 45 -2.74 13.51 1.59
CA PHE A 45 -2.73 12.27 2.36
C PHE A 45 -3.66 11.22 1.74
N ILE A 46 -4.86 11.63 1.33
CA ILE A 46 -5.82 10.72 0.67
C ILE A 46 -5.29 10.23 -0.67
N ARG A 47 -4.70 11.12 -1.49
CA ARG A 47 -4.06 10.73 -2.77
C ARG A 47 -2.95 9.70 -2.56
N ARG A 48 -2.07 9.91 -1.58
CA ARG A 48 -1.03 8.94 -1.21
C ARG A 48 -1.60 7.61 -0.74
N ARG A 49 -2.66 7.64 0.08
CA ARG A 49 -3.33 6.43 0.56
C ARG A 49 -3.96 5.61 -0.56
N VAL A 50 -4.57 6.27 -1.54
CA VAL A 50 -5.09 5.60 -2.75
C VAL A 50 -3.96 4.98 -3.55
N HIS A 51 -2.86 5.71 -3.77
CA HIS A 51 -1.69 5.20 -4.48
C HIS A 51 -1.09 3.96 -3.82
N ASP A 52 -0.90 4.01 -2.49
CA ASP A 52 -0.45 2.88 -1.68
C ASP A 52 -1.31 1.63 -1.92
N TRP A 53 -2.64 1.77 -1.86
CA TRP A 53 -3.56 0.65 -2.05
C TRP A 53 -3.60 0.12 -3.48
N VAL A 54 -3.46 0.99 -4.48
CA VAL A 54 -3.35 0.56 -5.89
C VAL A 54 -2.11 -0.32 -6.06
N LEU A 55 -0.96 0.09 -5.52
CA LEU A 55 0.26 -0.72 -5.58
C LEU A 55 0.07 -2.06 -4.87
N TYR A 56 -0.50 -2.07 -3.66
CA TYR A 56 -0.77 -3.28 -2.90
C TYR A 56 -1.64 -4.28 -3.69
N LEU A 57 -2.70 -3.80 -4.33
CA LEU A 57 -3.58 -4.65 -5.14
C LEU A 57 -2.88 -5.15 -6.42
N SER A 58 -2.06 -4.33 -7.06
CA SER A 58 -1.25 -4.76 -8.20
C SER A 58 -0.32 -5.92 -7.80
N ILE A 59 0.33 -5.81 -6.64
CA ILE A 59 1.22 -6.84 -6.11
C ILE A 59 0.48 -8.15 -5.87
N LYS A 60 -0.74 -8.09 -5.33
CA LYS A 60 -1.61 -9.27 -5.18
C LYS A 60 -1.97 -9.93 -6.51
N SER A 61 -2.05 -9.15 -7.59
CA SER A 61 -2.35 -9.64 -8.95
C SER A 61 -1.13 -10.12 -9.74
N VAL A 62 -0.02 -10.48 -9.07
CA VAL A 62 1.25 -11.00 -9.66
C VAL A 62 2.25 -9.90 -10.09
N HIS A 63 2.03 -8.62 -9.75
CA HIS A 63 3.05 -7.59 -9.96
C HIS A 63 4.18 -7.70 -8.93
N VAL A 64 5.43 -7.54 -9.38
CA VAL A 64 6.58 -7.34 -8.48
C VAL A 64 6.94 -5.86 -8.52
N PRO A 65 6.87 -5.13 -7.39
CA PRO A 65 7.14 -3.71 -7.37
C PRO A 65 8.64 -3.48 -7.56
N THR A 66 8.99 -2.33 -8.15
CA THR A 66 10.36 -1.83 -8.20
C THR A 66 10.77 -1.18 -6.88
N ALA A 67 12.06 -0.99 -6.65
CA ALA A 67 12.57 -0.29 -5.47
C ALA A 67 12.01 1.15 -5.37
N THR A 68 11.90 1.83 -6.50
CA THR A 68 11.33 3.19 -6.59
C THR A 68 9.86 3.21 -6.20
N GLU A 69 9.05 2.28 -6.73
CA GLU A 69 7.64 2.17 -6.37
C GLU A 69 7.45 1.92 -4.87
N LEU A 70 8.31 1.10 -4.25
CA LEU A 70 8.29 0.92 -2.79
C LEU A 70 8.76 2.17 -2.04
N ALA A 71 9.78 2.87 -2.53
CA ALA A 71 10.28 4.10 -1.90
C ALA A 71 9.22 5.22 -1.89
N ASP A 72 8.30 5.23 -2.86
CA ASP A 72 7.21 6.19 -2.94
C ASP A 72 6.03 5.86 -2.01
N THR A 73 5.99 4.64 -1.45
CA THR A 73 4.94 4.26 -0.50
C THR A 73 5.18 4.78 0.92
N THR A 74 4.10 4.85 1.68
CA THR A 74 4.16 5.18 3.11
C THR A 74 4.79 4.04 3.92
N ASP A 75 5.40 4.37 5.06
CA ASP A 75 5.97 3.37 5.99
C ASP A 75 4.92 2.35 6.44
N TRP A 76 3.68 2.82 6.60
CA TRP A 76 2.55 1.95 6.91
C TRP A 76 2.30 0.93 5.80
N MET A 77 2.34 1.34 4.53
CA MET A 77 2.10 0.43 3.41
C MET A 77 3.25 -0.57 3.25
N GLN A 78 4.51 -0.12 3.37
CA GLN A 78 5.66 -1.03 3.35
C GLN A 78 5.56 -2.08 4.47
N ARG A 79 5.11 -1.67 5.66
CA ARG A 79 4.86 -2.60 6.77
C ARG A 79 3.72 -3.57 6.47
N LEU A 80 2.59 -3.10 5.93
CA LEU A 80 1.48 -3.95 5.54
C LEU A 80 1.89 -4.99 4.48
N LEU A 81 2.68 -4.57 3.48
CA LEU A 81 3.25 -5.48 2.49
C LEU A 81 4.17 -6.53 3.11
N ALA A 82 5.02 -6.14 4.05
CA ALA A 82 5.85 -7.10 4.78
C ALA A 82 5.00 -8.09 5.58
N GLU A 83 3.91 -7.65 6.21
CA GLU A 83 3.00 -8.49 7.01
C GLU A 83 2.19 -9.46 6.13
N GLU A 84 1.67 -9.01 4.99
CA GLU A 84 0.66 -9.73 4.21
C GLU A 84 1.20 -10.40 2.95
N SER A 85 2.36 -9.97 2.41
CA SER A 85 2.86 -10.51 1.16
C SER A 85 3.23 -11.99 1.30
N THR A 86 2.87 -12.74 0.26
CA THR A 86 3.26 -14.14 0.04
C THR A 86 4.35 -14.28 -1.02
N SER A 87 4.68 -13.18 -1.72
CA SER A 87 5.64 -13.16 -2.82
C SER A 87 7.07 -12.99 -2.29
N LEU A 88 7.93 -13.99 -2.54
CA LEU A 88 9.35 -13.97 -2.16
C LEU A 88 10.11 -12.77 -2.76
N PRO A 89 9.94 -12.41 -4.05
CA PRO A 89 10.54 -11.20 -4.62
C PRO A 89 10.17 -9.92 -3.84
N VAL A 90 8.90 -9.77 -3.46
CA VAL A 90 8.42 -8.61 -2.70
C VAL A 90 9.05 -8.56 -1.31
N LEU A 91 9.12 -9.70 -0.62
CA LEU A 91 9.73 -9.79 0.71
C LEU A 91 11.24 -9.52 0.66
N THR A 92 11.93 -10.01 -0.38
CA THR A 92 13.36 -9.74 -0.59
C THR A 92 13.60 -8.26 -0.80
N LEU A 93 12.83 -7.64 -1.69
CA LEU A 93 12.96 -6.21 -1.96
C LEU A 93 12.69 -5.36 -0.71
N LEU A 94 11.67 -5.72 0.08
CA LEU A 94 11.38 -5.03 1.36
C LEU A 94 12.47 -5.24 2.41
N ALA A 95 13.11 -6.41 2.46
CA ALA A 95 14.22 -6.66 3.38
C ALA A 95 15.43 -5.74 3.08
N GLU A 96 15.64 -5.42 1.81
CA GLU A 96 16.76 -4.58 1.35
C GLU A 96 16.44 -3.09 1.43
N SER A 97 15.25 -2.68 0.96
CA SER A 97 14.97 -1.28 0.63
C SER A 97 13.88 -0.62 1.48
N ALA A 98 13.22 -1.34 2.41
CA ALA A 98 12.21 -0.71 3.26
C ALA A 98 12.80 0.40 4.15
N ARG A 99 12.04 1.50 4.28
CA ARG A 99 12.47 2.74 4.92
C ARG A 99 12.80 2.54 6.40
N THR A 100 12.05 1.69 7.09
CA THR A 100 12.26 1.41 8.50
C THR A 100 13.01 0.09 8.72
N ARG A 101 13.94 0.07 9.68
CA ARG A 101 14.64 -1.15 10.11
C ARG A 101 13.66 -2.22 10.59
N LYS A 102 12.57 -1.82 11.24
CA LYS A 102 11.53 -2.75 11.72
C LYS A 102 10.87 -3.49 10.55
N THR A 103 10.51 -2.77 9.49
CA THR A 103 9.92 -3.37 8.29
C THR A 103 10.92 -4.30 7.59
N ARG A 104 12.18 -3.88 7.46
CA ARG A 104 13.25 -4.73 6.87
C ARG A 104 13.40 -6.05 7.62
N ASN A 105 13.55 -6.01 8.95
CA ASN A 105 13.69 -7.20 9.78
C ASN A 105 12.47 -8.14 9.69
N LEU A 106 11.26 -7.58 9.65
CA LEU A 106 10.04 -8.36 9.47
C LEU A 106 10.03 -9.06 8.11
N ALA A 107 10.39 -8.35 7.04
CA ALA A 107 10.46 -8.90 5.69
C ALA A 107 11.51 -10.01 5.59
N THR A 108 12.72 -9.81 6.15
CA THR A 108 13.77 -10.86 6.26
C THR A 108 13.23 -12.09 6.98
N SER A 109 12.66 -11.91 8.17
CA SER A 109 12.15 -13.03 8.97
C SER A 109 11.07 -13.83 8.23
N ARG A 110 10.22 -13.16 7.45
CA ARG A 110 9.17 -13.82 6.67
C ARG A 110 9.68 -14.45 5.38
N ARG A 111 10.67 -13.85 4.74
CA ARG A 111 11.36 -14.43 3.59
C ARG A 111 12.03 -15.74 4.00
N ASP A 112 12.82 -15.72 5.07
CA ASP A 112 13.60 -16.89 5.52
C ASP A 112 12.68 -18.04 6.00
N ARG A 113 11.50 -17.73 6.55
CA ARG A 113 10.49 -18.76 6.87
C ARG A 113 9.85 -19.41 5.64
N ARG A 114 9.87 -18.73 4.49
CA ARG A 114 9.22 -19.17 3.24
C ARG A 114 10.20 -19.81 2.27
N ASP A 115 11.47 -19.51 2.42
CA ASP A 115 12.57 -20.18 1.73
C ASP A 115 13.48 -20.85 2.79
N PRO A 116 12.98 -21.91 3.46
CA PRO A 116 13.83 -22.72 4.31
C PRO A 116 14.77 -23.50 3.37
N HIS A 117 16.00 -23.03 3.25
CA HIS A 117 17.10 -23.84 2.72
C HIS A 117 17.17 -25.20 3.45
#